data_AF-A0A0Q4UWM0-F1
#
_entry.id   AF-A0A0Q4UWM0-F1
#
_cell.length_a   1.000
_cell.length_b   1.000
_cell.length_c   1.000
_cell.angle_alpha   90.00
_cell.angle_beta   90.00
_cell.angle_gamma   90.00
#
_symmetry.space_group_name_H-M   'P 1'
#
loop_
_entity.id
_entity.type
_entity.pdbx_description
1 polymer ?
#
loop_
_entity_poly.entity_id
_entity_poly.type
_entity_poly.pdbx_seq_one_letter_code
_entity_poly.pdbx_strand_id
1 'polypeptide(L)'
;MPRVRALVVIATATAVVLAATLGGCTQPPRLLNKLPEQTHAAQCRSNVPGHAGAVPSPTPTSKFDRATSREVTEADAVAMPEDEFWQLIDTLHGSVSDAAFHRLRAALEARPVADLVAFEARLDLALYALDDECRVDWYDRHDPTGLGDLADDDFLYVRTDTVAAGRAVWEDANTHDTLPWGTVDAADDDGEELLYVAAEAGHHSGISGDDFADMVPFDDLYETATNPAGWSDTGD
;
A
#
# COMPACT_ATOMS: atom_id res chain seq x y z
N MET A 1 -39.29 65.39 2.33
CA MET A 1 -39.99 64.20 1.80
C MET A 1 -39.77 64.18 0.29
N PRO A 2 -39.10 63.14 -0.23
CA PRO A 2 -39.83 62.15 -1.03
C PRO A 2 -39.44 60.71 -0.70
N ARG A 3 -40.40 59.80 -0.92
CA ARG A 3 -40.31 58.35 -0.75
C ARG A 3 -39.69 57.74 -2.01
N VAL A 4 -38.69 56.87 -1.87
CA VAL A 4 -38.26 55.95 -2.94
C VAL A 4 -38.57 54.53 -2.49
N ARG A 5 -39.35 53.84 -3.33
CA ARG A 5 -39.92 52.51 -3.12
C ARG A 5 -38.88 51.43 -3.36
N ALA A 6 -38.88 50.41 -2.51
CA ALA A 6 -38.17 49.16 -2.71
C ALA A 6 -38.75 48.39 -3.90
N LEU A 7 -37.88 47.93 -4.80
CA LEU A 7 -38.22 47.01 -5.88
C LEU A 7 -37.86 45.60 -5.41
N VAL A 8 -38.89 44.76 -5.25
CA VAL A 8 -38.74 43.31 -5.01
C VAL A 8 -38.62 42.64 -6.37
N VAL A 9 -37.48 42.01 -6.65
CA VAL A 9 -37.27 41.18 -7.83
C VAL A 9 -37.54 39.73 -7.44
N ILE A 10 -38.64 39.17 -7.95
CA ILE A 10 -38.96 37.74 -7.86
C ILE A 10 -38.33 37.09 -9.09
N ALA A 11 -37.28 36.27 -8.88
CA ALA A 11 -36.72 35.43 -9.91
C ALA A 11 -37.46 34.09 -9.95
N THR A 12 -38.21 33.85 -11.01
CA THR A 12 -38.81 32.55 -11.32
C THR A 12 -37.74 31.65 -11.95
N ALA A 13 -37.44 30.52 -11.31
CA ALA A 13 -36.59 29.48 -11.86
C ALA A 13 -37.40 28.59 -12.83
N THR A 14 -37.04 28.61 -14.11
CA THR A 14 -37.53 27.66 -15.11
C THR A 14 -36.54 26.51 -15.20
N ALA A 15 -36.94 25.32 -14.75
CA ALA A 15 -36.18 24.10 -14.95
C ALA A 15 -36.34 23.63 -16.40
N VAL A 16 -35.22 23.60 -17.14
CA VAL A 16 -35.13 22.93 -18.44
C VAL A 16 -34.53 21.55 -18.19
N VAL A 17 -35.35 20.51 -18.38
CA VAL A 17 -34.89 19.12 -18.45
C VAL A 17 -34.36 18.90 -19.86
N LEU A 18 -33.04 18.79 -20.01
CA LEU A 18 -32.42 18.29 -21.22
C LEU A 18 -31.99 16.84 -20.98
N ALA A 19 -32.71 15.91 -21.60
CA ALA A 19 -32.26 14.54 -21.74
C ALA A 19 -31.24 14.48 -22.89
N ALA A 20 -29.97 14.25 -22.56
CA ALA A 20 -28.93 13.92 -23.53
C ALA A 20 -28.50 12.47 -23.31
N THR A 21 -28.95 11.62 -24.22
CA THR A 21 -28.42 10.27 -24.45
C THR A 21 -27.01 10.37 -25.00
N LEU A 22 -26.02 9.91 -24.24
CA LEU A 22 -24.69 9.57 -24.76
C LEU A 22 -24.43 8.10 -24.48
N GLY A 23 -23.96 7.42 -25.52
CA GLY A 23 -23.77 5.98 -25.58
C GLY A 23 -22.70 5.53 -24.61
N GLY A 24 -23.05 4.50 -23.84
CA GLY A 24 -22.13 3.81 -22.95
C GLY A 24 -21.12 2.98 -23.71
N CYS A 25 -19.86 3.19 -23.38
CA CYS A 25 -18.83 2.16 -23.29
C CYS A 25 -18.21 2.26 -21.89
N THR A 26 -19.02 2.08 -20.85
CA THR A 26 -18.52 1.65 -19.55
C THR A 26 -18.66 0.14 -19.55
N GLN A 27 -17.55 -0.58 -19.72
CA GLN A 27 -17.53 -1.97 -19.26
C GLN A 27 -17.86 -1.93 -17.76
N PRO A 28 -18.86 -2.70 -17.29
CA PRO A 28 -19.05 -2.84 -15.86
C PRO A 28 -17.78 -3.48 -15.27
N PRO A 29 -17.43 -3.18 -14.00
CA PRO A 29 -16.43 -3.99 -13.31
C PRO A 29 -16.87 -5.45 -13.44
N ARG A 30 -15.96 -6.30 -13.94
CA ARG A 30 -16.20 -7.75 -13.97
C ARG A 30 -16.52 -8.15 -12.53
N LEU A 31 -17.79 -8.50 -12.29
CA LEU A 31 -18.17 -9.23 -11.09
C LEU A 31 -17.33 -10.50 -11.10
N LEU A 32 -16.28 -10.53 -10.27
CA LEU A 32 -15.56 -11.74 -9.92
C LEU A 32 -16.62 -12.77 -9.53
N ASN A 33 -16.76 -13.80 -10.37
CA ASN A 33 -17.53 -14.97 -9.99
C ASN A 33 -16.93 -15.46 -8.68
N LYS A 34 -17.77 -15.61 -7.65
CA LYS A 34 -17.38 -16.27 -6.41
C LYS A 34 -16.81 -17.64 -6.77
N LEU A 35 -15.49 -17.75 -6.79
CA LEU A 35 -14.80 -19.03 -6.87
C LEU A 35 -15.13 -19.81 -5.58
N PRO A 36 -15.25 -21.13 -5.64
CA PRO A 36 -15.50 -21.94 -4.46
C PRO A 36 -14.29 -21.90 -3.54
N GLU A 37 -14.26 -20.90 -2.66
CA GLU A 37 -13.48 -20.88 -1.42
C GLU A 37 -13.87 -22.12 -0.59
N GLN A 38 -12.94 -22.67 0.18
CA GLN A 38 -13.14 -23.27 1.53
C GLN A 38 -12.31 -24.54 1.78
N THR A 39 -11.88 -25.31 0.76
CA THR A 39 -11.18 -26.58 1.04
C THR A 39 -9.67 -26.50 1.13
N HIS A 40 -9.01 -25.48 0.58
CA HIS A 40 -7.53 -25.36 0.61
C HIS A 40 -6.99 -24.27 1.53
N ALA A 41 -7.74 -23.18 1.79
CA ALA A 41 -7.36 -22.15 2.76
C ALA A 41 -7.19 -22.73 4.19
N ALA A 42 -7.89 -23.81 4.51
CA ALA A 42 -7.69 -24.51 5.78
C ALA A 42 -6.33 -25.25 5.87
N GLN A 43 -5.71 -25.60 4.73
CA GLN A 43 -4.46 -26.37 4.69
C GLN A 43 -3.25 -25.47 5.01
N CYS A 44 -3.23 -24.25 4.48
CA CYS A 44 -2.15 -23.28 4.63
C CYS A 44 -1.89 -22.87 6.10
N ARG A 45 -2.91 -22.35 6.80
CA ARG A 45 -2.79 -21.98 8.22
C ARG A 45 -2.59 -23.16 9.18
N SER A 46 -2.92 -24.38 8.76
CA SER A 46 -2.78 -25.57 9.61
C SER A 46 -1.36 -26.14 9.65
N ASN A 47 -0.53 -25.81 8.65
CA ASN A 47 0.85 -26.27 8.54
C ASN A 47 1.88 -25.31 9.15
N VAL A 48 1.50 -24.06 9.44
CA VAL A 48 2.32 -23.11 10.21
C VAL A 48 2.00 -23.26 11.71
N PRO A 49 2.92 -23.76 12.55
CA PRO A 49 2.61 -24.00 13.96
C PRO A 49 2.37 -22.68 14.72
N GLY A 50 1.10 -22.37 15.02
CA GLY A 50 0.71 -21.43 16.08
C GLY A 50 0.60 -19.95 15.70
N HIS A 51 -0.33 -19.59 14.82
CA HIS A 51 -0.66 -18.19 14.54
C HIS A 51 -1.84 -17.66 15.39
N ALA A 52 -1.50 -17.21 16.59
CA ALA A 52 -2.23 -16.17 17.32
C ALA A 52 -1.25 -15.23 18.08
N GLY A 53 0.04 -15.25 17.70
CA GLY A 53 1.09 -14.47 18.33
C GLY A 53 1.69 -13.50 17.33
N ALA A 54 2.04 -12.30 17.81
CA ALA A 54 2.65 -11.21 17.05
C ALA A 54 3.70 -11.70 16.03
N VAL A 55 3.68 -11.11 14.83
CA VAL A 55 4.75 -11.23 13.83
C VAL A 55 6.08 -10.95 14.54
N PRO A 56 7.08 -11.85 14.46
CA PRO A 56 8.37 -11.59 15.06
C PRO A 56 8.98 -10.35 14.42
N SER A 57 9.32 -9.39 15.27
CA SER A 57 10.11 -8.20 14.93
C SER A 57 11.35 -8.56 14.12
N PRO A 58 11.51 -8.06 12.89
CA PRO A 58 12.74 -8.24 12.13
C PRO A 58 13.89 -7.49 12.81
N THR A 59 15.07 -8.12 12.87
CA THR A 59 16.25 -7.50 13.47
C THR A 59 16.93 -6.58 12.45
N PRO A 60 17.20 -5.30 12.76
CA PRO A 60 17.84 -4.39 11.81
C PRO A 60 19.24 -4.89 11.41
N THR A 61 19.56 -4.80 10.12
CA THR A 61 20.84 -5.26 9.57
C THR A 61 21.96 -4.27 9.91
N SER A 62 22.89 -4.73 10.75
CA SER A 62 24.07 -3.97 11.20
C SER A 62 25.07 -3.73 10.06
N LYS A 63 24.94 -2.61 9.33
CA LYS A 63 26.00 -2.06 8.46
C LYS A 63 26.49 -0.66 8.85
N PHE A 64 26.24 -0.20 10.07
CA PHE A 64 26.85 1.04 10.57
C PHE A 64 28.22 0.80 11.21
N ASP A 65 29.28 0.85 10.39
CA ASP A 65 30.63 1.09 10.87
C ASP A 65 30.80 2.60 11.16
N ARG A 66 30.73 3.01 12.43
CA ARG A 66 31.41 4.25 12.90
C ARG A 66 31.57 4.33 14.40
N ALA A 67 32.82 4.48 14.82
CA ALA A 67 33.17 5.09 16.10
C ALA A 67 32.32 6.35 16.29
N THR A 68 31.65 6.46 17.45
CA THR A 68 30.65 7.48 17.83
C THR A 68 29.25 7.34 17.22
N SER A 69 28.57 6.23 17.47
CA SER A 69 27.11 6.15 17.30
C SER A 69 26.46 5.50 18.52
N ARG A 70 25.47 6.21 19.07
CA ARG A 70 24.49 5.67 20.02
C ARG A 70 23.74 4.54 19.31
N GLU A 71 23.64 3.36 19.93
CA GLU A 71 22.81 2.26 19.42
C GLU A 71 21.39 2.79 19.17
N VAL A 72 20.99 2.84 17.90
CA VAL A 72 19.60 3.07 17.48
C VAL A 72 18.89 1.74 17.68
N THR A 73 17.88 1.70 18.54
CA THR A 73 17.11 0.48 18.80
C THR A 73 16.03 0.31 17.72
N GLU A 74 15.49 -0.90 17.55
CA GLU A 74 14.33 -1.17 16.69
C GLU A 74 13.12 -0.27 17.03
N ALA A 75 12.98 0.09 18.32
CA ALA A 75 11.98 1.04 18.80
C ALA A 75 12.28 2.51 18.41
N ASP A 76 13.53 2.84 18.09
CA ASP A 76 13.91 4.12 17.50
C ASP A 76 13.79 4.09 15.96
N ALA A 77 13.83 2.90 15.34
CA ALA A 77 13.76 2.69 13.89
C ALA A 77 12.33 2.84 13.34
N VAL A 78 11.30 2.47 14.12
CA VAL A 78 9.89 2.75 13.80
C VAL A 78 9.41 3.95 14.61
N ALA A 79 10.03 5.10 14.40
CA ALA A 79 9.66 6.33 15.09
C ALA A 79 8.23 6.79 14.76
N MET A 80 7.70 6.38 13.59
CA MET A 80 6.36 6.75 13.14
C MET A 80 5.29 5.86 13.80
N PRO A 81 4.33 6.44 14.55
CA PRO A 81 3.16 5.71 15.03
C PRO A 81 2.38 5.07 13.87
N GLU A 82 1.81 3.88 14.11
CA GLU A 82 1.04 3.16 13.09
C GLU A 82 -0.10 4.00 12.48
N ASP A 83 -0.85 4.67 13.34
CA ASP A 83 -1.98 5.50 12.93
C ASP A 83 -1.53 6.68 12.06
N GLU A 84 -0.30 7.16 12.25
CA GLU A 84 0.27 8.23 11.45
C GLU A 84 0.69 7.74 10.06
N PHE A 85 1.30 6.55 9.97
CA PHE A 85 1.58 5.89 8.69
C PHE A 85 0.30 5.69 7.89
N TRP A 86 -0.75 5.13 8.50
CA TRP A 86 -2.01 4.91 7.80
C TRP A 86 -2.71 6.22 7.40
N GLN A 87 -2.58 7.30 8.18
CA GLN A 87 -3.08 8.62 7.76
C GLN A 87 -2.36 9.16 6.52
N LEU A 88 -1.08 8.84 6.33
CA LEU A 88 -0.36 9.18 5.10
C LEU A 88 -0.87 8.31 3.94
N ILE A 89 -0.98 7.00 4.12
CA ILE A 89 -1.54 6.09 3.12
C ILE A 89 -2.97 6.50 2.71
N ASP A 90 -3.80 6.98 3.64
CA ASP A 90 -5.17 7.46 3.36
C ASP A 90 -5.22 8.61 2.33
N THR A 91 -4.11 9.32 2.09
CA THR A 91 -4.02 10.35 1.04
C THR A 91 -4.10 9.79 -0.39
N LEU A 92 -3.79 8.50 -0.55
CA LEU A 92 -3.95 7.76 -1.80
C LEU A 92 -5.43 7.57 -2.13
N HIS A 93 -6.31 7.49 -1.12
CA HIS A 93 -7.73 7.19 -1.25
C HIS A 93 -8.02 5.84 -1.93
N GLY A 94 -7.20 4.83 -1.63
CA GLY A 94 -7.33 3.51 -2.20
C GLY A 94 -7.03 3.43 -3.70
N SER A 95 -6.18 4.34 -4.21
CA SER A 95 -5.82 4.46 -5.62
C SER A 95 -4.31 4.57 -5.76
N VAL A 96 -3.78 4.00 -6.84
CA VAL A 96 -2.37 4.04 -7.23
C VAL A 96 -2.13 4.92 -8.46
N SER A 97 -3.09 5.75 -8.85
CA SER A 97 -2.87 6.69 -9.97
C SER A 97 -1.77 7.71 -9.66
N ASP A 98 -1.12 8.28 -10.69
CA ASP A 98 -0.16 9.40 -10.54
C ASP A 98 -0.71 10.51 -9.62
N ALA A 99 -2.01 10.81 -9.74
CA ALA A 99 -2.65 11.85 -8.94
C ALA A 99 -2.71 11.47 -7.45
N ALA A 100 -2.83 10.19 -7.13
CA ALA A 100 -2.77 9.65 -5.77
C ALA A 100 -1.36 9.74 -5.21
N PHE A 101 -0.35 9.24 -5.93
CA PHE A 101 1.03 9.34 -5.49
C PHE A 101 1.53 10.77 -5.38
N HIS A 102 1.11 11.67 -6.27
CA HIS A 102 1.40 13.10 -6.11
C HIS A 102 0.84 13.66 -4.79
N ARG A 103 -0.32 13.21 -4.29
CA ARG A 103 -0.86 13.66 -2.99
C ARG A 103 -0.02 13.12 -1.84
N LEU A 104 0.32 11.83 -1.87
CA LEU A 104 1.16 11.21 -0.86
C LEU A 104 2.54 11.87 -0.81
N ARG A 105 3.20 12.00 -1.96
CA ARG A 105 4.51 12.67 -2.08
C ARG A 105 4.46 14.10 -1.55
N ALA A 106 3.45 14.89 -1.93
CA ALA A 106 3.30 16.25 -1.40
C ALA A 106 3.09 16.30 0.12
N ALA A 107 2.40 15.29 0.70
CA ALA A 107 2.23 15.18 2.14
C ALA A 107 3.55 14.80 2.85
N LEU A 108 4.37 13.96 2.21
CA LEU A 108 5.69 13.55 2.68
C LEU A 108 6.72 14.69 2.58
N GLU A 109 6.77 15.41 1.46
CA GLU A 109 7.66 16.57 1.23
C GLU A 109 7.48 17.69 2.28
N ALA A 110 6.30 17.79 2.89
CA ALA A 110 6.00 18.74 3.95
C ALA A 110 6.60 18.36 5.32
N ARG A 111 7.22 17.19 5.42
CA ARG A 111 7.74 16.61 6.68
C ARG A 111 9.27 16.65 6.73
N PRO A 112 9.87 16.56 7.94
CA PRO A 112 11.31 16.37 8.08
C PRO A 112 11.77 15.03 7.47
N VAL A 113 13.02 14.98 7.03
CA VAL A 113 13.66 13.76 6.47
C VAL A 113 13.53 12.55 7.41
N ALA A 114 13.62 12.76 8.73
CA ALA A 114 13.45 11.68 9.70
C ALA A 114 12.07 11.01 9.62
N ASP A 115 11.01 11.76 9.29
CA ASP A 115 9.67 11.21 9.10
C ASP A 115 9.57 10.41 7.79
N LEU A 116 10.32 10.79 6.74
CA LEU A 116 10.38 10.04 5.49
C LEU A 116 11.02 8.66 5.71
N VAL A 117 12.15 8.63 6.41
CA VAL A 117 12.83 7.37 6.78
C VAL A 117 11.93 6.50 7.66
N ALA A 118 11.21 7.12 8.61
CA ALA A 118 10.28 6.39 9.48
C ALA A 118 9.02 5.90 8.73
N PHE A 119 8.58 6.62 7.70
CA PHE A 119 7.52 6.17 6.80
C PHE A 119 7.98 4.94 6.00
N GLU A 120 9.17 5.01 5.39
CA GLU A 120 9.74 3.91 4.60
C GLU A 120 9.88 2.64 5.43
N ALA A 121 10.49 2.74 6.63
CA ALA A 121 10.62 1.61 7.54
C ALA A 121 9.26 1.00 7.93
N ARG A 122 8.19 1.79 7.95
CA ARG A 122 6.83 1.31 8.27
C ARG A 122 6.15 0.69 7.07
N LEU A 123 6.42 1.19 5.86
CA LEU A 123 6.02 0.57 4.60
C LEU A 123 6.65 -0.81 4.48
N ASP A 124 7.96 -0.93 4.69
CA ASP A 124 8.69 -2.20 4.66
C ASP A 124 8.05 -3.24 5.57
N LEU A 125 7.74 -2.86 6.82
CA LEU A 125 7.08 -3.74 7.78
C LEU A 125 5.65 -4.13 7.36
N ALA A 126 4.93 -3.23 6.69
CA ALA A 126 3.59 -3.53 6.17
C ALA A 126 3.66 -4.53 5.01
N LEU A 127 4.64 -4.39 4.11
CA LEU A 127 4.86 -5.30 2.98
C LEU A 127 5.40 -6.66 3.44
N TYR A 128 6.32 -6.66 4.40
CA TYR A 128 6.85 -7.85 5.07
C TYR A 128 5.76 -8.71 5.70
N ALA A 129 4.77 -8.08 6.35
CA ALA A 129 3.65 -8.82 6.96
C ALA A 129 2.77 -9.55 5.92
N LEU A 130 2.73 -9.05 4.69
CA LEU A 130 1.99 -9.67 3.58
C LEU A 130 2.81 -10.73 2.84
N ASP A 131 4.13 -10.77 3.04
CA ASP A 131 5.06 -11.70 2.40
C ASP A 131 4.83 -13.14 2.91
N ASP A 132 4.09 -13.93 2.14
CA ASP A 132 3.62 -15.24 2.54
C ASP A 132 3.39 -16.15 1.32
N GLU A 133 3.99 -17.33 1.36
CA GLU A 133 3.97 -18.35 0.30
C GLU A 133 2.53 -18.75 -0.07
N CYS A 134 1.61 -18.81 0.89
CA CYS A 134 0.24 -19.22 0.61
C CYS A 134 -0.53 -18.22 -0.27
N ARG A 135 -0.15 -16.94 -0.24
CA ARG A 135 -0.74 -15.92 -1.11
C ARG A 135 -0.22 -16.04 -2.55
N VAL A 136 1.07 -16.31 -2.71
CA VAL A 136 1.69 -16.63 -4.01
C VAL A 136 1.06 -17.88 -4.60
N ASP A 137 1.02 -18.97 -3.82
CA ASP A 137 0.38 -20.23 -4.20
C ASP A 137 -1.09 -20.07 -4.62
N TRP A 138 -1.84 -19.22 -3.90
CA TRP A 138 -3.22 -18.93 -4.26
C TRP A 138 -3.27 -18.19 -5.59
N TYR A 139 -2.39 -17.21 -5.80
CA TYR A 139 -2.35 -16.44 -7.03
C TYR A 139 -2.09 -17.34 -8.24
N ASP A 140 -1.01 -18.12 -8.24
CA ASP A 140 -0.62 -18.98 -9.36
C ASP A 140 -1.74 -19.95 -9.76
N ARG A 141 -2.51 -20.42 -8.77
CA ARG A 141 -3.64 -21.33 -9.01
C ARG A 141 -4.88 -20.65 -9.57
N HIS A 142 -5.10 -19.39 -9.21
CA HIS A 142 -6.35 -18.69 -9.49
C HIS A 142 -6.24 -17.65 -10.60
N ASP A 143 -5.02 -17.24 -10.95
CA ASP A 143 -4.68 -16.26 -11.99
C ASP A 143 -5.71 -15.11 -12.03
N PRO A 144 -5.90 -14.39 -10.90
CA PRO A 144 -6.97 -13.40 -10.77
C PRO A 144 -6.84 -12.24 -11.77
N THR A 145 -5.62 -11.98 -12.25
CA THR A 145 -5.26 -10.90 -13.17
C THR A 145 -5.22 -11.35 -14.63
N GLY A 146 -5.01 -12.66 -14.89
CA GLY A 146 -4.75 -13.17 -16.23
C GLY A 146 -3.29 -13.04 -16.66
N LEU A 147 -2.38 -12.66 -15.74
CA LEU A 147 -0.95 -12.52 -16.00
C LEU A 147 -0.23 -13.87 -16.04
N GLY A 148 -0.82 -14.93 -15.46
CA GLY A 148 -0.22 -16.26 -15.36
C GLY A 148 0.62 -16.43 -14.09
N ASP A 149 1.71 -17.18 -14.20
CA ASP A 149 2.65 -17.40 -13.09
C ASP A 149 3.27 -16.07 -12.67
N LEU A 150 3.28 -15.81 -11.37
CA LEU A 150 3.64 -14.52 -10.83
C LEU A 150 5.16 -14.43 -10.57
N ALA A 151 5.82 -13.43 -11.16
CA ALA A 151 7.23 -13.18 -10.87
C ALA A 151 7.40 -12.58 -9.47
N ASP A 152 8.59 -12.70 -8.86
CA ASP A 152 8.83 -12.20 -7.50
C ASP A 152 8.48 -10.70 -7.36
N ASP A 153 8.78 -9.89 -8.39
CA ASP A 153 8.49 -8.45 -8.46
C ASP A 153 6.97 -8.19 -8.55
N ASP A 154 6.24 -8.98 -9.34
CA ASP A 154 4.78 -8.87 -9.46
C ASP A 154 4.11 -9.10 -8.09
N PHE A 155 4.66 -9.97 -7.24
CA PHE A 155 4.10 -10.24 -5.91
C PHE A 155 4.26 -9.03 -5.01
N LEU A 156 5.43 -8.41 -5.10
CA LEU A 156 5.75 -7.19 -4.37
C LEU A 156 4.77 -6.07 -4.76
N TYR A 157 4.52 -5.85 -6.05
CA TYR A 157 3.62 -4.80 -6.50
C TYR A 157 2.15 -5.04 -6.08
N VAL A 158 1.74 -6.29 -5.97
CA VAL A 158 0.42 -6.60 -5.40
C VAL A 158 0.37 -6.27 -3.91
N ARG A 159 1.45 -6.52 -3.17
CA ARG A 159 1.52 -6.16 -1.75
C ARG A 159 1.47 -4.64 -1.59
N THR A 160 2.12 -3.89 -2.48
CA THR A 160 2.06 -2.41 -2.46
C THR A 160 0.65 -1.91 -2.81
N ASP A 161 -0.03 -2.51 -3.78
CA ASP A 161 -1.44 -2.22 -4.08
C ASP A 161 -2.35 -2.46 -2.87
N THR A 162 -2.13 -3.56 -2.15
CA THR A 162 -2.88 -3.91 -0.94
C THR A 162 -2.67 -2.86 0.16
N VAL A 163 -1.45 -2.35 0.33
CA VAL A 163 -1.16 -1.26 1.26
C VAL A 163 -1.81 0.05 0.78
N ALA A 164 -1.69 0.38 -0.51
CA ALA A 164 -2.27 1.59 -1.10
C ALA A 164 -3.80 1.63 -1.00
N ALA A 165 -4.45 0.46 -1.03
CA ALA A 165 -5.89 0.29 -0.80
C ALA A 165 -6.32 0.69 0.62
N GLY A 166 -5.38 0.76 1.56
CA GLY A 166 -5.53 1.31 2.91
C GLY A 166 -5.61 0.25 4.02
N ARG A 167 -5.58 0.75 5.27
CA ARG A 167 -5.45 -0.08 6.48
C ARG A 167 -6.43 -1.24 6.54
N ALA A 168 -7.72 -1.00 6.29
CA ALA A 168 -8.74 -2.04 6.42
C ALA A 168 -8.54 -3.19 5.43
N VAL A 169 -8.04 -2.88 4.23
CA VAL A 169 -7.76 -3.86 3.17
C VAL A 169 -6.51 -4.66 3.52
N TRP A 170 -5.46 -3.98 4.01
CA TRP A 170 -4.26 -4.62 4.52
C TRP A 170 -4.53 -5.52 5.74
N GLU A 171 -5.35 -5.08 6.69
CA GLU A 171 -5.74 -5.88 7.87
C GLU A 171 -6.53 -7.13 7.45
N ASP A 172 -7.48 -6.98 6.51
CA ASP A 172 -8.24 -8.10 5.97
C ASP A 172 -7.32 -9.12 5.27
N ALA A 173 -6.40 -8.63 4.44
CA ALA A 173 -5.40 -9.43 3.74
C ALA A 173 -4.51 -10.22 4.72
N ASN A 174 -4.10 -9.65 5.85
CA ASN A 174 -3.35 -10.35 6.89
C ASN A 174 -4.14 -11.50 7.54
N THR A 175 -5.47 -11.44 7.53
CA THR A 175 -6.34 -12.48 8.11
C THR A 175 -6.78 -13.54 7.11
N HIS A 176 -6.42 -13.40 5.83
CA HIS A 176 -6.73 -14.36 4.78
C HIS A 176 -5.48 -14.81 4.02
N ASP A 177 -5.57 -15.96 3.36
CA ASP A 177 -4.49 -16.51 2.53
C ASP A 177 -4.61 -16.02 1.09
N THR A 178 -5.36 -14.93 0.90
CA THR A 178 -5.65 -14.31 -0.37
C THR A 178 -5.42 -12.81 -0.23
N LEU A 179 -4.78 -12.20 -1.20
CA LEU A 179 -4.78 -10.74 -1.31
C LEU A 179 -6.11 -10.28 -1.93
N PRO A 180 -6.61 -9.08 -1.58
CA PRO A 180 -7.80 -8.53 -2.21
C PRO A 180 -7.45 -8.05 -3.62
N TRP A 181 -8.06 -8.69 -4.62
CA TRP A 181 -7.82 -8.38 -6.03
C TRP A 181 -8.92 -7.48 -6.58
N GLY A 182 -8.52 -6.39 -7.24
CA GLY A 182 -9.44 -5.57 -8.07
C GLY A 182 -9.87 -4.22 -7.49
N THR A 183 -9.18 -3.67 -6.48
CA THR A 183 -9.21 -2.21 -6.25
C THR A 183 -8.21 -1.46 -7.11
N VAL A 184 -7.19 -2.18 -7.60
CA VAL A 184 -6.11 -1.69 -8.44
C VAL A 184 -5.98 -2.62 -9.65
N ASP A 185 -5.79 -2.05 -10.84
CA ASP A 185 -5.63 -2.80 -12.09
C ASP A 185 -4.20 -3.32 -12.14
N ALA A 186 -4.00 -4.60 -11.81
CA ALA A 186 -2.68 -5.22 -11.80
C ALA A 186 -1.99 -5.23 -13.19
N ALA A 187 -2.68 -4.83 -14.25
CA ALA A 187 -2.09 -4.70 -15.58
C ALA A 187 -1.25 -3.42 -15.74
N ASP A 188 -1.37 -2.45 -14.83
CA ASP A 188 -0.72 -1.16 -14.95
C ASP A 188 0.58 -1.04 -14.10
N ASP A 189 0.96 -2.06 -13.30
CA ASP A 189 2.14 -2.05 -12.39
C ASP A 189 2.22 -0.82 -11.45
N ASP A 190 1.12 -0.09 -11.29
CA ASP A 190 1.09 1.24 -10.70
C ASP A 190 1.44 1.22 -9.19
N GLY A 191 1.29 0.09 -8.50
CA GLY A 191 1.65 -0.04 -7.09
C GLY A 191 3.13 0.15 -6.80
N GLU A 192 4.02 -0.04 -7.78
CA GLU A 192 5.47 0.07 -7.63
C GLU A 192 5.90 1.45 -7.11
N GLU A 193 5.22 2.53 -7.53
CA GLU A 193 5.59 3.91 -7.14
C GLU A 193 5.58 4.11 -5.61
N LEU A 194 4.83 3.28 -4.87
CA LEU A 194 4.82 3.32 -3.41
C LEU A 194 6.20 3.03 -2.80
N LEU A 195 7.02 2.20 -3.43
CA LEU A 195 8.37 1.82 -2.96
C LEU A 195 9.38 2.98 -3.04
N TYR A 196 9.07 4.00 -3.83
CA TYR A 196 10.01 5.09 -4.10
C TYR A 196 9.53 6.45 -3.57
N VAL A 197 8.25 6.56 -3.17
CA VAL A 197 7.60 7.83 -2.87
C VAL A 197 8.30 8.63 -1.76
N ALA A 198 8.88 7.98 -0.75
CA ALA A 198 9.59 8.65 0.33
C ALA A 198 10.98 9.13 -0.11
N ALA A 199 11.71 8.30 -0.88
CA ALA A 199 12.98 8.67 -1.46
C ALA A 199 12.83 9.87 -2.42
N GLU A 200 11.79 9.86 -3.25
CA GLU A 200 11.45 10.97 -4.15
C GLU A 200 11.09 12.26 -3.38
N ALA A 201 10.36 12.16 -2.27
CA ALA A 201 10.12 13.30 -1.38
C ALA A 201 11.44 13.82 -0.78
N GLY A 202 12.38 12.93 -0.47
CA GLY A 202 13.73 13.25 0.00
C GLY A 202 14.56 14.03 -1.02
N HIS A 203 14.38 13.78 -2.32
CA HIS A 203 15.08 14.51 -3.39
C HIS A 203 14.78 16.01 -3.37
N HIS A 204 13.56 16.41 -3.00
CA HIS A 204 13.21 17.83 -2.82
C HIS A 204 13.99 18.50 -1.69
N SER A 205 14.46 17.72 -0.72
CA SER A 205 15.36 18.16 0.36
C SER A 205 16.85 18.04 0.00
N GLY A 206 17.18 17.64 -1.25
CA GLY A 206 18.54 17.52 -1.75
C GLY A 206 19.27 16.22 -1.38
N ILE A 207 18.53 15.20 -0.94
CA ILE A 207 19.06 13.86 -0.65
C ILE A 207 18.95 13.01 -1.92
N SER A 208 19.99 12.28 -2.31
CA SER A 208 19.89 11.36 -3.46
C SER A 208 19.16 10.07 -3.08
N GLY A 209 18.72 9.27 -4.06
CA GLY A 209 18.07 7.98 -3.79
C GLY A 209 18.97 7.04 -2.99
N ASP A 210 20.21 6.85 -3.44
CA ASP A 210 21.21 6.02 -2.76
C ASP A 210 21.49 6.52 -1.33
N ASP A 211 21.65 7.83 -1.14
CA ASP A 211 21.85 8.40 0.20
C ASP A 211 20.63 8.18 1.10
N PHE A 212 19.41 8.17 0.53
CA PHE A 212 18.19 7.91 1.29
C PHE A 212 18.09 6.44 1.69
N ALA A 213 18.35 5.51 0.77
CA ALA A 213 18.34 4.06 1.03
C ALA A 213 19.31 3.70 2.17
N ASP A 214 20.50 4.29 2.19
CA ASP A 214 21.49 4.14 3.28
C ASP A 214 20.96 4.60 4.67
N MET A 215 19.89 5.39 4.73
CA MET A 215 19.25 5.82 5.99
C MET A 215 18.14 4.88 6.45
N VAL A 216 17.56 4.09 5.56
CA VAL A 216 16.42 3.21 5.86
C VAL A 216 16.95 1.98 6.59
N PRO A 217 16.38 1.63 7.75
CA PRO A 217 16.89 0.53 8.57
C PRO A 217 16.66 -0.87 7.97
N PHE A 218 15.82 -0.98 6.94
CA PHE A 218 15.27 -2.21 6.41
C PHE A 218 15.25 -2.26 4.87
N ASP A 219 16.38 -1.96 4.22
CA ASP A 219 16.52 -1.83 2.74
C ASP A 219 16.10 -3.07 1.91
N ASP A 220 15.87 -4.24 2.53
CA ASP A 220 15.50 -5.48 1.83
C ASP A 220 14.23 -6.16 2.39
N LEU A 221 13.58 -5.63 3.43
CA LEU A 221 12.46 -6.36 4.08
C LEU A 221 11.16 -6.37 3.27
N TYR A 222 11.01 -5.49 2.30
CA TYR A 222 9.85 -5.50 1.44
C TYR A 222 9.93 -6.62 0.39
N GLU A 223 11.12 -7.13 0.08
CA GLU A 223 11.33 -8.12 -0.99
C GLU A 223 10.57 -9.43 -0.73
N THR A 224 10.22 -10.11 -1.81
CA THR A 224 9.52 -11.41 -1.75
C THR A 224 10.41 -12.46 -1.10
N ALA A 225 9.82 -13.32 -0.26
CA ALA A 225 10.54 -14.38 0.48
C ALA A 225 11.56 -13.90 1.52
N THR A 226 11.37 -12.70 2.06
CA THR A 226 12.20 -12.16 3.15
C THR A 226 11.59 -12.36 4.53
N ASN A 227 10.30 -12.71 4.62
CA ASN A 227 9.61 -13.09 5.84
C ASN A 227 9.66 -14.61 6.09
N PRO A 228 10.65 -15.17 6.78
CA PRO A 228 10.74 -16.62 6.98
C PRO A 228 9.56 -17.21 7.76
N ALA A 229 8.72 -16.41 8.42
CA ALA A 229 7.51 -16.92 9.07
C ALA A 229 6.35 -17.17 8.08
N GLY A 230 6.33 -16.44 6.96
CA GLY A 230 5.34 -16.60 5.89
C GLY A 230 5.73 -17.63 4.83
N TRP A 231 6.95 -18.13 4.88
CA TRP A 231 7.49 -19.07 3.89
C TRP A 231 7.84 -20.38 4.57
N SER A 232 7.36 -21.50 4.02
CA SER A 232 7.69 -22.79 4.60
C SER A 232 9.16 -23.13 4.32
N ASP A 233 9.86 -23.63 5.35
CA ASP A 233 11.27 -24.09 5.30
C ASP A 233 11.51 -25.28 4.33
N THR A 234 10.63 -25.50 3.34
CA THR A 234 10.84 -26.49 2.27
C THR A 234 11.91 -25.98 1.32
N GLY A 235 13.15 -26.03 1.80
CA GLY A 235 14.34 -25.53 1.11
C GLY A 235 14.75 -26.27 -0.15
N ASP A 236 15.81 -25.71 -0.73
CA ASP A 236 16.77 -26.26 -1.71
C ASP A 236 16.25 -26.87 -3.03
#